data_AF-A0A4U1CLD2-F1
#
_entry.id   AF-A0A4U1CLD2-F1
#
_cell.length_a   1.000
_cell.length_b   1.000
_cell.length_c   1.000
_cell.angle_alpha   90.00
_cell.angle_beta   90.00
_cell.angle_gamma   90.00
#
_symmetry.space_group_name_H-M   'P 1'
#
loop_
_entity.id
_entity.type
_entity.pdbx_description
1 polymer ?
#
loop_
_entity_poly.entity_id
_entity_poly.type
_entity_poly.pdbx_seq_one_letter_code
_entity_poly.pdbx_strand_id
1 'polypeptide(L)'
;MNKINKLKKAIMLAIVFAAFQVQSVFAQSGVTGINTATSSLKTYVDPATNIVLAIGAVVGIIGGLRVYSKWNSGDQDINKELMGWGGSCLFLVLSAAVVKAFFGI
;
A
#
# COMPACT_ATOMS: atom_id res chain seq x y z
N MET A 1 55.48 -36.81 -8.48
CA MET A 1 54.16 -36.18 -8.73
C MET A 1 54.34 -34.66 -8.80
N ASN A 2 54.24 -34.07 -10.00
CA ASN A 2 54.73 -32.73 -10.36
C ASN A 2 54.18 -31.58 -9.50
N LYS A 3 55.07 -30.70 -8.98
CA LYS A 3 54.70 -29.47 -8.25
C LYS A 3 53.72 -28.59 -9.06
N ILE A 4 53.85 -28.57 -10.39
CA ILE A 4 52.99 -27.83 -11.31
C ILE A 4 51.53 -28.34 -11.26
N ASN A 5 51.31 -29.65 -11.12
CA ASN A 5 49.97 -30.22 -11.03
C ASN A 5 49.32 -29.94 -9.67
N LYS A 6 50.13 -29.86 -8.59
CA LYS A 6 49.65 -29.42 -7.28
C LYS A 6 49.26 -27.93 -7.28
N LEU A 7 50.03 -27.08 -7.95
CA LEU A 7 49.73 -25.65 -8.08
C LEU A 7 48.46 -25.39 -8.90
N LYS A 8 48.29 -26.05 -10.05
CA LYS A 8 47.07 -25.95 -10.85
C LYS A 8 45.83 -26.40 -10.07
N LYS A 9 45.95 -27.49 -9.30
CA LYS A 9 44.86 -28.00 -8.44
C LYS A 9 44.53 -27.03 -7.30
N ALA A 10 45.54 -26.38 -6.70
CA ALA A 10 45.35 -25.37 -5.67
C ALA A 10 44.67 -24.09 -6.20
N ILE A 11 45.05 -23.63 -7.40
CA ILE A 11 44.40 -22.48 -8.06
C ILE A 11 42.94 -22.81 -8.40
N MET A 12 42.68 -24.01 -8.92
CA MET A 12 41.32 -24.47 -9.23
C MET A 12 40.44 -24.54 -7.97
N LEU A 13 40.98 -25.03 -6.86
CA LEU A 13 40.31 -25.03 -5.56
C LEU A 13 40.02 -23.62 -5.04
N ALA A 14 40.95 -22.68 -5.21
CA ALA A 14 40.77 -21.28 -4.79
C ALA A 14 39.68 -20.56 -5.59
N ILE A 15 39.60 -20.81 -6.91
CA ILE A 15 38.55 -20.25 -7.78
C ILE A 15 37.18 -20.79 -7.38
N VAL A 16 37.09 -22.09 -7.08
CA VAL A 16 35.85 -22.71 -6.61
C VAL A 16 35.44 -22.11 -5.26
N PHE A 17 36.36 -21.96 -4.31
CA PHE A 17 36.08 -21.31 -3.03
C PHE A 17 35.63 -19.85 -3.17
N ALA A 18 36.22 -19.08 -4.11
CA ALA A 18 35.80 -17.71 -4.38
C ALA A 18 34.40 -17.63 -5.00
N ALA A 19 34.01 -18.60 -5.83
CA ALA A 19 32.68 -18.67 -6.42
C ALA A 19 31.58 -18.98 -5.38
N PHE A 20 31.91 -19.66 -4.29
CA PHE A 20 30.96 -19.96 -3.20
C PHE A 20 30.71 -18.78 -2.23
N GLN A 21 31.48 -17.68 -2.31
CA GLN A 21 31.31 -16.52 -1.41
C GLN A 21 30.16 -15.57 -1.83
N VAL A 22 29.48 -15.82 -2.95
CA VAL A 22 28.39 -14.96 -3.48
C VAL A 22 27.01 -15.33 -2.92
N GLN A 23 26.94 -16.13 -1.85
CA GLN A 23 25.69 -16.39 -1.16
C GLN A 23 25.67 -15.62 0.15
N SER A 24 25.51 -14.30 0.06
CA SER A 24 25.01 -13.50 1.18
C SER A 24 23.58 -13.95 1.46
N VAL A 25 23.47 -14.93 2.35
CA VAL A 25 22.22 -15.44 2.91
C VAL A 25 21.42 -14.23 3.40
N PHE A 26 20.25 -14.01 2.81
CA PHE A 26 19.21 -13.11 3.33
C PHE A 26 18.62 -13.70 4.61
N ALA A 27 19.41 -13.80 5.67
CA ALA A 27 18.89 -13.89 7.02
C ALA A 27 18.54 -12.47 7.47
N GLN A 28 17.60 -11.84 6.76
CA GLN A 28 17.05 -10.55 7.19
C GLN A 28 16.29 -10.86 8.49
N SER A 29 16.75 -10.29 9.60
CA SER A 29 16.08 -10.48 10.90
C SER A 29 14.58 -10.24 10.73
N GLY A 30 13.72 -11.02 11.39
CA GLY A 30 12.27 -10.88 11.24
C GLY A 30 11.79 -9.43 11.44
N VAL A 31 12.49 -8.67 12.29
CA VAL A 31 12.29 -7.24 12.51
C VAL A 31 12.62 -6.41 11.27
N THR A 32 13.76 -6.67 10.61
CA THR A 32 14.12 -5.97 9.38
C THR A 32 13.14 -6.30 8.24
N GLY A 33 12.63 -7.54 8.15
CA GLY A 33 11.62 -7.92 7.17
C GLY A 33 10.27 -7.22 7.40
N ILE A 34 9.82 -7.18 8.66
CA ILE A 34 8.60 -6.45 9.06
C ILE A 34 8.74 -4.96 8.76
N ASN A 35 9.88 -4.33 9.10
CA ASN A 35 10.11 -2.91 8.84
C ASN A 35 10.12 -2.58 7.34
N THR A 36 10.69 -3.45 6.50
CA THR A 36 10.62 -3.31 5.04
C THR A 36 9.18 -3.45 4.54
N ALA A 37 8.42 -4.43 5.02
CA ALA A 37 7.02 -4.61 4.64
C ALA A 37 6.16 -3.39 5.02
N THR A 38 6.31 -2.86 6.23
CA THR A 38 5.60 -1.65 6.69
C THR A 38 5.93 -0.43 5.83
N SER A 39 7.20 -0.25 5.45
CA SER A 39 7.64 0.88 4.61
C SER A 39 7.07 0.77 3.19
N SER A 40 7.04 -0.44 2.63
CA SER A 40 6.39 -0.71 1.35
C SER A 40 4.90 -0.41 1.41
N LEU A 41 4.19 -0.85 2.46
CA LEU A 41 2.77 -0.55 2.64
C LEU A 41 2.50 0.96 2.70
N LYS A 42 3.32 1.74 3.44
CA LYS A 42 3.19 3.21 3.52
C LYS A 42 3.18 3.88 2.15
N THR A 43 3.99 3.37 1.21
CA THR A 43 4.12 3.93 -0.15
C THR A 43 2.83 3.75 -0.98
N TYR A 44 2.02 2.74 -0.66
CA TYR A 44 0.74 2.48 -1.35
C TYR A 44 -0.46 3.19 -0.72
N VAL A 45 -0.35 3.65 0.53
CA VAL A 45 -1.47 4.26 1.27
C VAL A 45 -1.97 5.53 0.59
N ASP A 46 -1.06 6.43 0.19
CA ASP A 46 -1.44 7.68 -0.48
C ASP A 46 -2.12 7.48 -1.85
N PRO A 47 -1.55 6.72 -2.81
CA PRO A 47 -2.21 6.51 -4.08
C PRO A 47 -3.53 5.74 -3.94
N ALA A 48 -3.60 4.75 -3.03
CA ALA A 48 -4.85 4.03 -2.77
C ALA A 48 -5.93 4.96 -2.20
N THR A 49 -5.57 5.81 -1.23
CA THR A 49 -6.49 6.79 -0.63
C THR A 49 -7.01 7.78 -1.67
N ASN A 50 -6.15 8.26 -2.57
CA ASN A 50 -6.55 9.16 -3.64
C ASN A 50 -7.56 8.52 -4.61
N ILE A 51 -7.39 7.23 -4.96
CA ILE A 51 -8.35 6.50 -5.80
C ILE A 51 -9.69 6.36 -5.09
N VAL A 52 -9.69 6.00 -3.80
CA VAL A 52 -10.93 5.87 -3.00
C VAL A 52 -11.64 7.21 -2.89
N LEU A 53 -10.91 8.30 -2.64
CA LEU A 53 -11.47 9.66 -2.60
C LEU A 53 -12.04 10.08 -3.96
N ALA A 54 -11.35 9.77 -5.06
CA ALA A 54 -11.83 10.08 -6.40
C ALA A 54 -13.15 9.34 -6.73
N ILE A 55 -13.23 8.04 -6.43
CA ILE A 55 -14.46 7.26 -6.60
C ILE A 55 -15.55 7.80 -5.66
N GLY A 56 -15.20 8.09 -4.41
CA GLY A 56 -16.08 8.68 -3.42
C GLY A 56 -16.68 10.02 -3.88
N ALA A 57 -15.88 10.87 -4.52
CA ALA A 57 -16.35 12.13 -5.08
C ALA A 57 -17.37 11.90 -6.21
N VAL A 58 -17.11 10.96 -7.13
CA VAL A 58 -18.04 10.63 -8.22
C VAL A 58 -19.37 10.11 -7.67
N VAL A 59 -19.33 9.14 -6.76
CA VAL A 59 -20.53 8.57 -6.14
C VAL A 59 -21.26 9.62 -5.28
N GLY A 60 -20.52 10.48 -4.58
CA GLY A 60 -21.06 11.58 -3.79
C GLY A 60 -21.85 12.58 -4.64
N ILE A 61 -21.36 12.94 -5.82
CA ILE A 61 -22.08 13.78 -6.78
C ILE A 61 -23.38 13.11 -7.23
N ILE A 62 -23.33 11.83 -7.61
CA ILE A 62 -24.52 11.08 -8.04
C ILE A 62 -25.57 11.00 -6.92
N GLY A 63 -25.14 10.73 -5.69
CA GLY A 63 -26.00 10.73 -4.50
C GLY A 63 -26.63 12.11 -4.25
N GLY A 64 -25.86 13.18 -4.41
CA GLY A 64 -26.33 14.56 -4.26
C GLY A 64 -27.39 14.92 -5.30
N LEU A 65 -27.19 14.51 -6.55
CA LEU A 65 -28.20 14.68 -7.62
C LEU A 65 -29.50 13.94 -7.28
N ARG A 66 -29.42 12.73 -6.71
CA ARG A 66 -30.60 11.99 -6.27
C ARG A 66 -31.34 12.73 -5.16
N VAL A 67 -30.63 13.20 -4.13
CA VAL A 67 -31.22 13.98 -3.03
C VAL A 67 -31.85 15.28 -3.54
N TYR A 68 -31.22 15.95 -4.49
CA TYR A 68 -31.79 17.14 -5.13
C TYR A 68 -33.10 16.84 -5.88
N SER A 69 -33.11 15.79 -6.71
CA SER A 69 -34.32 15.37 -7.46
C SER A 69 -35.49 15.07 -6.51
N LYS A 70 -35.18 14.37 -5.43
CA LYS A 70 -36.04 14.00 -4.31
C LYS A 70 -36.61 15.23 -3.60
N TRP A 71 -35.75 16.19 -3.28
CA TRP A 71 -36.13 17.48 -2.66
C TRP A 71 -37.06 18.29 -3.55
N ASN A 72 -36.78 18.36 -4.84
CA ASN A 72 -37.61 19.09 -5.80
C ASN A 72 -38.96 18.40 -6.08
N SER A 73 -39.09 17.11 -5.74
CA SER A 73 -40.32 16.33 -5.91
C SER A 73 -41.24 16.37 -4.67
N GLY A 74 -40.81 17.02 -3.58
CA GLY A 74 -41.61 17.16 -2.35
C GLY A 74 -41.77 15.86 -1.55
N ASP A 75 -40.87 14.89 -1.72
CA ASP A 75 -40.90 13.62 -0.98
C ASP A 75 -40.59 13.86 0.52
N GLN A 76 -41.36 13.22 1.40
CA GLN A 76 -41.29 13.42 2.85
C GLN A 76 -40.00 12.86 3.47
N ASP A 77 -39.34 11.92 2.79
CA ASP A 77 -38.13 11.24 3.28
C ASP A 77 -36.82 12.02 2.99
N ILE A 78 -36.90 13.24 2.46
CA ILE A 78 -35.74 14.02 2.01
C ILE A 78 -34.79 14.37 3.13
N ASN A 79 -35.31 14.72 4.31
CA ASN A 79 -34.46 14.99 5.46
C ASN A 79 -33.64 13.76 5.86
N LYS A 80 -34.22 12.55 5.73
CA LYS A 80 -33.56 11.28 6.03
C LYS A 80 -32.51 10.93 4.97
N GLU A 81 -32.84 11.06 3.68
CA GLU A 81 -31.87 10.83 2.60
C GLU A 81 -30.73 11.86 2.62
N LEU A 82 -31.02 13.14 2.89
CA LEU A 82 -30.02 14.21 3.00
C LEU A 82 -29.06 13.98 4.17
N MET A 83 -29.58 13.62 5.35
CA MET A 83 -28.73 13.28 6.50
C MET A 83 -27.88 12.03 6.24
N GLY A 84 -28.45 11.00 5.61
CA GLY A 84 -27.72 9.78 5.26
C GLY A 84 -26.62 10.03 4.23
N TRP A 85 -26.92 10.76 3.17
CA TRP A 85 -25.94 11.17 2.16
C TRP A 85 -24.86 12.06 2.75
N GLY A 86 -25.23 13.14 3.45
CA GLY A 86 -24.28 14.07 4.06
C GLY A 86 -23.35 13.41 5.08
N GLY A 87 -23.90 12.54 5.94
CA GLY A 87 -23.11 11.75 6.88
C GLY A 87 -22.14 10.79 6.19
N SER A 88 -22.58 10.13 5.11
CA SER A 88 -21.72 9.22 4.33
C SER A 88 -20.57 9.95 3.63
N CYS A 89 -20.83 11.14 3.06
CA CYS A 89 -19.79 11.95 2.42
C CYS A 89 -18.76 12.44 3.44
N LEU A 90 -19.22 12.92 4.60
CA LEU A 90 -18.33 13.34 5.69
C LEU A 90 -17.48 12.17 6.20
N PHE A 91 -18.09 11.01 6.41
CA PHE A 91 -17.38 9.81 6.82
C PHE A 91 -16.28 9.43 5.83
N LEU A 92 -16.55 9.48 4.51
CA LEU A 92 -15.56 9.13 3.49
C LEU A 92 -14.33 10.06 3.56
N VAL A 93 -14.54 11.37 3.67
CA VAL A 93 -13.44 12.34 3.82
C VAL A 93 -12.66 12.13 5.12
N LEU A 94 -13.35 11.93 6.24
CA LEU A 94 -12.71 11.68 7.54
C LEU A 94 -11.96 10.35 7.55
N SER A 95 -12.48 9.31 6.91
CA SER A 95 -11.83 8.00 6.83
C SER A 95 -10.47 8.09 6.13
N ALA A 96 -10.35 8.91 5.08
CA ALA A 96 -9.09 9.16 4.40
C ALA A 96 -8.07 9.85 5.32
N ALA A 97 -8.52 10.82 6.13
CA ALA A 97 -7.65 11.48 7.12
C ALA A 97 -7.20 10.52 8.22
N VAL A 98 -8.11 9.67 8.73
CA VAL A 98 -7.81 8.66 9.75
C VAL A 98 -6.80 7.63 9.23
N VAL A 99 -6.97 7.13 8.00
CA VAL A 99 -6.02 6.21 7.39
C VAL A 99 -4.65 6.86 7.29
N LYS A 100 -4.54 8.07 6.73
CA LYS A 100 -3.24 8.79 6.66
C LYS A 100 -2.61 9.00 8.04
N ALA A 101 -3.42 9.38 9.04
CA ALA A 101 -2.96 9.56 10.42
C ALA A 101 -2.39 8.27 11.04
N PHE A 102 -3.00 7.10 10.79
CA PHE A 102 -2.46 5.82 11.28
C PHE A 102 -1.09 5.49 10.72
N PHE A 103 -0.79 5.93 9.49
CA PHE A 103 0.52 5.75 8.88
C PHE A 103 1.48 6.90 9.19
N GLY A 104 1.07 7.94 9.91
CA GLY A 104 1.91 9.12 10.15
C GLY A 104 2.28 9.83 8.85
N ILE A 105 1.28 10.04 7.99
CA ILE A 105 1.35 10.83 6.74
C ILE A 105 0.40 12.02 6.89
#